data_AF-A0A9W6YCZ9-F1
#
_entry.id   AF-A0A9W6YCZ9-F1
#
_cell.length_a   1.000
_cell.length_b   1.000
_cell.length_c   1.000
_cell.angle_alpha   90.00
_cell.angle_beta   90.00
_cell.angle_gamma   90.00
#
_symmetry.space_group_name_H-M   'P 1'
#
loop_
_entity.id
_entity.type
_entity.pdbx_description
1 polymer ?
#
loop_
_entity_poly.entity_id
_entity_poly.type
_entity_poly.pdbx_seq_one_letter_code
_entity_poly.pdbx_strand_id
1 'polypeptide(L)'
;MPPELEVIRSQLDAVGFPKIQDWKRFQWEQVSLSALKAYKEIEGDLLVPRKFVVPEGAPKWPKSAWGLKLGSHVNFLRMNKEKLVDYQIRDLDEIGFVWVVADYNWDVMFMPALRQYQRLYGHCDVPQNFVVGESEDEKNKKGKWPERLAGYRLGAMVNRIRAISAFSEYVERDQKELEVLGFYLNSNDQKWQETILPAFETYHRLYGDCNIAALFIVPEEDPWPKSTWGNRLGFIAQNIRNRGDFFRQVARDFERLEQIGFVWNASAAKWEYGVMPALATYVLAFGNADIPANFVVPSEDPWPEASHGLKLGELAANPDRRRRFDDFIEIDRMQLEALGFFWSAVPVDDISEISEDDDYELL
;
A
#
# COMPACT_ATOMS: atom_id res chain seq x y z
N MET A 1 -16.77 23.66 -65.58
CA MET A 1 -17.52 22.52 -64.99
C MET A 1 -18.29 21.86 -66.14
N PRO A 2 -18.38 20.53 -66.23
CA PRO A 2 -19.27 19.86 -67.18
C PRO A 2 -20.70 20.41 -67.10
N PRO A 3 -21.41 20.63 -68.23
CA PRO A 3 -22.76 21.19 -68.25
C PRO A 3 -23.77 20.40 -67.40
N GLU A 4 -23.61 19.08 -67.33
CA GLU A 4 -24.44 18.19 -66.51
C GLU A 4 -24.30 18.46 -65.00
N LEU A 5 -23.11 18.85 -64.53
CA LEU A 5 -22.89 19.15 -63.12
C LEU A 5 -23.51 20.49 -62.70
N GLU A 6 -23.66 21.45 -63.62
CA GLU A 6 -24.37 22.71 -63.37
C GLU A 6 -25.88 22.50 -63.25
N VAL A 7 -26.44 21.59 -64.06
CA VAL A 7 -27.85 21.19 -63.96
C VAL A 7 -28.12 20.48 -62.63
N ILE A 8 -27.27 19.51 -62.27
CA ILE A 8 -27.37 18.81 -60.97
C ILE A 8 -27.21 19.79 -59.81
N ARG A 9 -26.27 20.75 -59.91
CA ARG A 9 -26.09 21.76 -58.86
C ARG A 9 -27.31 22.67 -58.73
N SER A 10 -27.91 23.13 -59.83
CA SER A 10 -29.12 23.94 -59.79
C SER A 10 -30.31 23.18 -59.19
N GLN A 11 -30.44 21.89 -59.47
CA GLN A 11 -31.47 21.04 -58.86
C GLN A 11 -31.27 20.90 -57.35
N LEU A 12 -30.03 20.71 -56.91
CA LEU A 12 -29.66 20.65 -55.49
C LEU A 12 -29.91 22.00 -54.79
N ASP A 13 -29.57 23.12 -55.42
CA ASP A 13 -29.83 24.47 -54.90
C ASP A 13 -31.35 24.73 -54.78
N ALA A 14 -32.16 24.26 -55.74
CA ALA A 14 -33.62 24.41 -55.73
C ALA A 14 -34.31 23.64 -54.58
N VAL A 15 -33.72 22.53 -54.10
CA VAL A 15 -34.20 21.78 -52.92
C VAL A 15 -33.54 22.25 -51.62
N GLY A 16 -32.80 23.37 -51.65
CA GLY A 16 -32.15 23.95 -50.47
C GLY A 16 -30.92 23.18 -49.99
N PHE A 17 -30.30 22.37 -50.86
CA PHE A 17 -29.12 21.59 -50.48
C PHE A 17 -27.90 22.50 -50.27
N PRO A 18 -27.23 22.46 -49.10
CA PRO A 18 -26.17 23.40 -48.77
C PRO A 18 -24.97 23.31 -49.73
N LYS A 19 -24.25 24.44 -49.89
CA LYS A 19 -22.98 24.49 -50.62
C LYS A 19 -21.88 23.83 -49.78
N ILE A 20 -21.75 22.51 -49.88
CA ILE A 20 -20.69 21.77 -49.17
C ILE A 20 -19.39 21.87 -49.97
N GLN A 21 -18.43 22.66 -49.46
CA GLN A 21 -17.09 22.77 -50.05
C GLN A 21 -16.16 21.64 -49.60
N ASP A 22 -16.29 21.19 -48.35
CA ASP A 22 -15.53 20.08 -47.79
C ASP A 22 -16.49 18.99 -47.29
N TRP A 23 -16.65 17.94 -48.10
CA TRP A 23 -17.51 16.81 -47.76
C TRP A 23 -17.04 16.04 -46.53
N LYS A 24 -15.72 15.95 -46.30
CA LYS A 24 -15.18 15.25 -45.14
C LYS A 24 -15.52 15.99 -43.85
N ARG A 25 -15.37 17.31 -43.87
CA ARG A 25 -15.75 18.17 -42.75
C ARG A 25 -17.25 18.10 -42.48
N PHE A 26 -18.08 18.19 -43.54
CA PHE A 26 -19.52 18.07 -43.39
C PHE A 26 -19.93 16.71 -42.78
N GLN A 27 -19.37 15.60 -43.27
CA GLN A 27 -19.64 14.28 -42.72
C GLN A 27 -19.19 14.17 -41.25
N TRP A 28 -18.01 14.70 -40.91
CA TRP A 28 -17.52 14.76 -39.53
C TRP A 28 -18.49 15.50 -38.61
N GLU A 29 -18.88 16.72 -38.97
CA GLU A 29 -19.76 17.56 -38.17
C GLU A 29 -21.15 16.93 -38.00
N GLN A 30 -21.73 16.42 -39.09
CA GLN A 30 -23.10 15.92 -39.12
C GLN A 30 -23.26 14.50 -38.56
N VAL A 31 -22.21 13.68 -38.56
CA VAL A 31 -22.28 12.28 -38.12
C VAL A 31 -21.52 12.08 -36.82
N SER A 32 -20.19 12.27 -36.83
CA SER A 32 -19.34 11.94 -35.69
C SER A 32 -19.50 12.93 -34.54
N LEU A 33 -19.35 14.23 -34.84
CA LEU A 33 -19.41 15.28 -33.82
C LEU A 33 -20.81 15.41 -33.22
N SER A 34 -21.85 15.35 -34.06
CA SER A 34 -23.25 15.38 -33.60
C SER A 34 -23.58 14.19 -32.71
N ALA A 35 -23.10 12.97 -33.03
CA ALA A 35 -23.28 11.80 -32.19
C ALA A 35 -22.56 11.94 -30.85
N LEU A 36 -21.35 12.49 -30.81
CA LEU A 36 -20.61 12.71 -29.58
C LEU A 36 -21.28 13.77 -28.68
N LYS A 37 -21.76 14.87 -29.28
CA LYS A 37 -22.53 15.90 -28.55
C LYS A 37 -23.80 15.30 -27.95
N ALA A 38 -24.56 14.52 -28.72
CA ALA A 38 -25.75 13.83 -28.23
C ALA A 38 -25.42 12.83 -27.13
N TYR A 39 -24.36 12.03 -27.28
CA TYR A 39 -23.90 11.11 -26.24
C TYR A 39 -23.59 11.86 -24.94
N LYS A 40 -22.82 12.96 -25.02
CA LYS A 40 -22.48 13.78 -23.85
C LYS A 40 -23.70 14.39 -23.17
N GLU A 41 -24.69 14.83 -23.93
CA GLU A 41 -25.94 15.37 -23.36
C GLU A 41 -26.77 14.29 -22.65
N ILE A 42 -26.75 13.06 -23.16
CA ILE A 42 -27.52 11.94 -22.60
C ILE A 42 -26.83 11.32 -21.38
N GLU A 43 -25.54 11.05 -21.48
CA GLU A 43 -24.78 10.28 -20.48
C GLU A 43 -23.94 11.18 -19.54
N GLY A 44 -23.74 12.45 -19.90
CA GLY A 44 -22.98 13.43 -19.12
C GLY A 44 -21.46 13.39 -19.34
N ASP A 45 -20.93 12.33 -19.96
CA ASP A 45 -19.51 12.18 -20.28
C ASP A 45 -19.27 11.70 -21.73
N LEU A 46 -18.00 11.53 -22.12
CA LEU A 46 -17.60 11.00 -23.43
C LEU A 46 -16.85 9.65 -23.31
N LEU A 47 -17.13 8.89 -22.24
CA LEU A 47 -16.60 7.55 -21.98
C LEU A 47 -17.42 6.47 -22.70
N VAL A 48 -17.56 6.63 -24.02
CA VAL A 48 -18.40 5.73 -24.83
C VAL A 48 -17.90 4.27 -24.73
N PRO A 49 -18.75 3.31 -24.30
CA PRO A 49 -18.39 1.90 -24.25
C PRO A 49 -18.00 1.38 -25.63
N ARG A 50 -16.94 0.56 -25.72
CA ARG A 50 -16.39 0.08 -27.01
C ARG A 50 -17.43 -0.59 -27.93
N LYS A 51 -18.42 -1.26 -27.35
CA LYS A 51 -19.50 -1.97 -28.08
C LYS A 51 -20.74 -1.10 -28.34
N PHE A 52 -20.76 0.14 -27.91
CA PHE A 52 -21.91 1.03 -28.07
C PHE A 52 -22.18 1.34 -29.54
N VAL A 53 -23.45 1.23 -29.92
CA VAL A 53 -23.99 1.55 -31.25
C VAL A 53 -25.14 2.52 -31.05
N VAL A 54 -25.17 3.58 -31.85
CA VAL A 54 -26.24 4.58 -31.80
C VAL A 54 -27.57 3.91 -32.15
N PRO A 55 -28.58 3.95 -31.26
CA PRO A 55 -29.88 3.34 -31.52
C PRO A 55 -30.59 3.98 -32.71
N GLU A 56 -31.19 3.15 -33.56
CA GLU A 56 -32.01 3.61 -34.68
C GLU A 56 -33.39 4.07 -34.19
N GLY A 57 -33.97 5.09 -34.82
CA GLY A 57 -35.30 5.57 -34.48
C GLY A 57 -35.40 6.40 -33.20
N ALA A 58 -34.31 6.53 -32.43
CA ALA A 58 -34.32 7.25 -31.17
C ALA A 58 -34.24 8.78 -31.41
N PRO A 59 -35.22 9.58 -30.93
CA PRO A 59 -35.32 11.01 -31.27
C PRO A 59 -34.22 11.87 -30.64
N LYS A 60 -33.57 11.39 -29.58
CA LYS A 60 -32.42 12.06 -28.94
C LYS A 60 -31.13 11.96 -29.76
N TRP A 61 -31.10 11.09 -30.78
CA TRP A 61 -29.93 10.87 -31.61
C TRP A 61 -30.13 11.47 -33.00
N PRO A 62 -29.11 12.15 -33.56
CA PRO A 62 -29.20 12.67 -34.92
C PRO A 62 -29.36 11.50 -35.91
N LYS A 63 -30.32 11.64 -36.84
CA LYS A 63 -30.65 10.59 -37.82
C LYS A 63 -29.45 10.14 -38.65
N SER A 64 -28.55 11.07 -38.94
CA SER A 64 -27.28 10.83 -39.65
C SER A 64 -26.32 9.90 -38.90
N ALA A 65 -26.48 9.73 -37.59
CA ALA A 65 -25.64 8.88 -36.75
C ALA A 65 -26.27 7.54 -36.38
N TRP A 66 -27.52 7.27 -36.75
CA TRP A 66 -28.19 6.00 -36.44
C TRP A 66 -27.41 4.81 -37.00
N GLY A 67 -27.24 3.76 -36.18
CA GLY A 67 -26.45 2.57 -36.52
C GLY A 67 -24.93 2.77 -36.48
N LEU A 68 -24.44 3.98 -36.17
CA LEU A 68 -23.01 4.23 -36.02
C LEU A 68 -22.47 3.42 -34.82
N LYS A 69 -21.42 2.63 -35.06
CA LYS A 69 -20.64 1.95 -34.00
C LYS A 69 -19.78 2.96 -33.24
N LEU A 70 -20.42 3.92 -32.56
CA LEU A 70 -19.79 5.08 -31.95
C LEU A 70 -18.69 4.68 -30.96
N GLY A 71 -18.88 3.60 -30.20
CA GLY A 71 -17.84 3.09 -29.29
C GLY A 71 -16.56 2.66 -29.99
N SER A 72 -16.69 1.99 -31.13
CA SER A 72 -15.55 1.59 -31.95
C SER A 72 -14.93 2.80 -32.65
N HIS A 73 -15.75 3.76 -33.08
CA HIS A 73 -15.29 5.01 -33.68
C HIS A 73 -14.49 5.87 -32.70
N VAL A 74 -14.98 6.04 -31.47
CA VAL A 74 -14.28 6.75 -30.39
C VAL A 74 -12.93 6.11 -30.07
N ASN A 75 -12.89 4.77 -30.00
CA ASN A 75 -11.63 4.06 -29.81
C ASN A 75 -10.65 4.31 -30.97
N PHE A 76 -11.16 4.34 -32.21
CA PHE A 76 -10.36 4.70 -33.38
C PHE A 76 -9.81 6.13 -33.29
N LEU A 77 -10.62 7.11 -32.88
CA LEU A 77 -10.20 8.51 -32.69
C LEU A 77 -9.05 8.61 -31.67
N ARG A 78 -9.18 7.93 -30.53
CA ARG A 78 -8.12 7.90 -29.49
C ARG A 78 -6.82 7.30 -30.01
N MET A 79 -6.88 6.16 -30.70
CA MET A 79 -5.70 5.46 -31.22
C MET A 79 -5.00 6.20 -32.38
N ASN A 80 -5.70 7.10 -33.06
CA ASN A 80 -5.19 7.78 -34.26
C ASN A 80 -5.14 9.29 -34.08
N LYS A 81 -5.00 9.80 -32.85
CA LYS A 81 -4.95 11.25 -32.56
C LYS A 81 -4.01 12.01 -33.49
N GLU A 82 -2.80 11.48 -33.71
CA GLU A 82 -1.77 12.08 -34.57
C GLU A 82 -2.15 12.14 -36.06
N LYS A 83 -3.11 11.34 -36.50
CA LYS A 83 -3.59 11.28 -37.89
C LYS A 83 -4.86 12.10 -38.11
N LEU A 84 -5.44 12.66 -37.05
CA LEU A 84 -6.62 13.50 -37.16
C LEU A 84 -6.22 14.88 -37.68
N VAL A 85 -7.11 15.49 -38.45
CA VAL A 85 -6.91 16.86 -38.93
C VAL A 85 -7.25 17.87 -37.83
N ASP A 86 -6.61 19.03 -37.85
CA ASP A 86 -6.67 20.02 -36.76
C ASP A 86 -8.09 20.41 -36.32
N TYR A 87 -9.03 20.52 -37.26
CA TYR A 87 -10.41 20.86 -36.91
C TYR A 87 -11.09 19.75 -36.12
N GLN A 88 -10.79 18.47 -36.39
CA GLN A 88 -11.36 17.35 -35.63
C GLN A 88 -10.84 17.34 -34.20
N ILE A 89 -9.54 17.58 -34.02
CA ILE A 89 -8.93 17.68 -32.69
C ILE A 89 -9.57 18.84 -31.92
N ARG A 90 -9.69 20.02 -32.54
CA ARG A 90 -10.30 21.20 -31.93
C ARG A 90 -11.76 20.97 -31.52
N ASP A 91 -12.56 20.39 -32.42
CA ASP A 91 -13.97 20.10 -32.14
C ASP A 91 -14.12 19.10 -30.99
N LEU A 92 -13.23 18.10 -30.93
CA LEU A 92 -13.19 17.12 -29.85
C LEU A 92 -12.77 17.76 -28.52
N ASP A 93 -11.73 18.60 -28.53
CA ASP A 93 -11.27 19.32 -27.34
C ASP A 93 -12.35 20.28 -26.81
N GLU A 94 -13.07 20.98 -27.69
CA GLU A 94 -14.15 21.91 -27.34
C GLU A 94 -15.31 21.19 -26.63
N ILE A 95 -15.64 19.96 -27.05
CA ILE A 95 -16.65 19.16 -26.37
C ILE A 95 -16.10 18.40 -25.16
N GLY A 96 -14.83 18.58 -24.80
CA GLY A 96 -14.19 17.93 -23.65
C GLY A 96 -13.95 16.43 -23.86
N PHE A 97 -13.57 16.04 -25.08
CA PHE A 97 -13.29 14.65 -25.41
C PHE A 97 -12.12 14.09 -24.60
N VAL A 98 -12.37 12.96 -23.95
CA VAL A 98 -11.36 12.26 -23.16
C VAL A 98 -10.45 11.47 -24.08
N TRP A 99 -9.25 12.01 -24.35
CA TRP A 99 -8.19 11.34 -25.11
C TRP A 99 -7.58 10.16 -24.36
N VAL A 100 -7.22 10.39 -23.09
CA VAL A 100 -6.64 9.38 -22.21
C VAL A 100 -7.65 9.05 -21.12
N VAL A 101 -8.28 7.88 -21.26
CA VAL A 101 -9.34 7.42 -20.34
C VAL A 101 -8.78 7.15 -18.94
N ALA A 102 -7.50 6.77 -18.83
CA ALA A 102 -6.84 6.57 -17.55
C ALA A 102 -6.74 7.88 -16.74
N ASP A 103 -6.29 8.98 -17.36
CA ASP A 103 -6.23 10.31 -16.74
C ASP A 103 -7.59 10.75 -16.22
N TYR A 104 -8.64 10.64 -17.06
CA TYR A 104 -9.99 10.99 -16.63
C TYR A 104 -10.48 10.13 -15.46
N ASN A 105 -10.26 8.82 -15.53
CA ASN A 105 -10.65 7.92 -14.44
C ASN A 105 -9.89 8.23 -13.15
N TRP A 106 -8.65 8.71 -13.24
CA TRP A 106 -7.87 9.07 -12.07
C TRP A 106 -8.31 10.44 -11.50
N ASP A 107 -8.24 11.48 -12.32
CA ASP A 107 -8.39 12.88 -11.91
C ASP A 107 -9.85 13.29 -11.66
N VAL A 108 -10.77 12.77 -12.46
CA VAL A 108 -12.18 13.19 -12.45
C VAL A 108 -13.04 12.24 -11.61
N MET A 109 -12.68 10.95 -11.58
CA MET A 109 -13.44 9.92 -10.90
C MET A 109 -12.80 9.47 -9.59
N PHE A 110 -11.63 8.82 -9.64
CA PHE A 110 -11.00 8.17 -8.50
C PHE A 110 -10.62 9.14 -7.38
N MET A 111 -9.78 10.15 -7.65
CA MET A 111 -9.30 11.07 -6.62
C MET A 111 -10.44 11.85 -5.93
N PRO A 112 -11.42 12.42 -6.66
CA PRO A 112 -12.59 13.04 -6.03
C PRO A 112 -13.44 12.06 -5.21
N ALA A 113 -13.61 10.83 -5.68
CA ALA A 113 -14.36 9.80 -4.94
C ALA A 113 -13.63 9.39 -3.66
N LEU A 114 -12.31 9.22 -3.71
CA LEU A 114 -11.48 8.87 -2.57
C LEU A 114 -11.48 9.98 -1.51
N ARG A 115 -11.33 11.24 -1.91
CA ARG A 115 -11.47 12.41 -1.01
C ARG A 115 -12.83 12.43 -0.33
N GLN A 116 -13.90 12.20 -1.09
CA GLN A 116 -15.25 12.19 -0.53
C GLN A 116 -15.47 11.02 0.42
N TYR A 117 -14.95 9.84 0.09
CA TYR A 117 -14.98 8.68 0.97
C TYR A 117 -14.25 8.99 2.29
N GLN A 118 -13.02 9.51 2.22
CA GLN A 118 -12.26 9.90 3.40
C GLN A 118 -13.03 10.90 4.29
N ARG A 119 -13.68 11.91 3.69
CA ARG A 119 -14.49 12.88 4.44
C ARG A 119 -15.70 12.26 5.15
N LEU A 120 -16.33 11.26 4.54
CA LEU A 120 -17.54 10.63 5.08
C LEU A 120 -17.23 9.52 6.11
N TYR A 121 -16.17 8.75 5.86
CA TYR A 121 -15.82 7.55 6.65
C TYR A 121 -14.64 7.78 7.60
N GLY A 122 -13.79 8.78 7.35
CA GLY A 122 -12.61 9.10 8.16
C GLY A 122 -11.35 8.31 7.79
N HIS A 123 -11.45 7.38 6.83
CA HIS A 123 -10.35 6.53 6.36
C HIS A 123 -10.50 6.25 4.87
N CYS A 124 -9.47 5.69 4.25
CA CYS A 124 -9.46 5.29 2.84
C CYS A 124 -9.54 3.77 2.60
N ASP A 125 -9.86 2.98 3.63
CA ASP A 125 -10.17 1.56 3.46
C ASP A 125 -11.57 1.35 2.86
N VAL A 126 -11.61 1.23 1.53
CA VAL A 126 -12.84 1.09 0.75
C VAL A 126 -13.15 -0.39 0.51
N PRO A 127 -14.33 -0.91 0.91
CA PRO A 127 -14.74 -2.28 0.61
C PRO A 127 -14.72 -2.58 -0.89
N GLN A 128 -14.29 -3.79 -1.28
CA GLN A 128 -14.13 -4.16 -2.69
C GLN A 128 -15.41 -3.98 -3.53
N ASN A 129 -16.57 -4.27 -2.95
CA ASN A 129 -17.88 -4.16 -3.58
C ASN A 129 -18.52 -2.76 -3.42
N PHE A 130 -17.81 -1.78 -2.89
CA PHE A 130 -18.35 -0.43 -2.69
C PHE A 130 -18.68 0.24 -4.02
N VAL A 131 -19.94 0.65 -4.16
CA VAL A 131 -20.46 1.43 -5.29
C VAL A 131 -21.13 2.68 -4.77
N VAL A 132 -20.73 3.83 -5.30
CA VAL A 132 -21.23 5.13 -4.89
C VAL A 132 -22.73 5.24 -5.17
N GLY A 133 -23.53 5.55 -4.15
CA GLY A 133 -24.96 5.81 -4.31
C GLY A 133 -25.86 4.56 -4.39
N GLU A 134 -25.32 3.35 -4.16
CA GLU A 134 -26.05 2.08 -4.30
C GLU A 134 -26.19 1.27 -2.98
N SER A 135 -25.75 1.77 -1.83
CA SER A 135 -25.94 1.06 -0.55
C SER A 135 -26.97 1.72 0.38
N GLU A 136 -27.48 0.94 1.33
CA GLU A 136 -28.39 1.39 2.40
C GLU A 136 -27.69 2.27 3.46
N ASP A 137 -26.36 2.40 3.38
CA ASP A 137 -25.59 3.26 4.28
C ASP A 137 -25.99 4.73 4.12
N GLU A 138 -26.36 5.37 5.23
CA GLU A 138 -26.65 6.81 5.31
C GLU A 138 -25.53 7.68 4.71
N LYS A 139 -24.27 7.26 4.86
CA LYS A 139 -23.10 7.94 4.29
C LYS A 139 -22.97 7.73 2.78
N ASN A 140 -23.51 6.65 2.22
CA ASN A 140 -23.43 6.33 0.80
C ASN A 140 -24.67 6.76 -0.02
N LYS A 141 -25.62 7.48 0.58
CA LYS A 141 -26.80 7.97 -0.17
C LYS A 141 -26.39 8.92 -1.30
N LYS A 142 -27.11 8.88 -2.43
CA LYS A 142 -26.82 9.69 -3.64
C LYS A 142 -26.54 11.17 -3.37
N GLY A 143 -27.27 11.81 -2.46
CA GLY A 143 -27.08 13.23 -2.12
C GLY A 143 -25.80 13.56 -1.33
N LYS A 144 -25.05 12.55 -0.88
CA LYS A 144 -23.75 12.73 -0.20
C LYS A 144 -22.57 12.70 -1.18
N TRP A 145 -22.81 12.40 -2.44
CA TRP A 145 -21.77 12.23 -3.45
C TRP A 145 -22.01 13.18 -4.63
N PRO A 146 -20.96 13.69 -5.27
CA PRO A 146 -21.08 14.38 -6.55
C PRO A 146 -21.86 13.52 -7.56
N GLU A 147 -22.81 14.12 -8.27
CA GLU A 147 -23.71 13.39 -9.20
C GLU A 147 -22.95 12.53 -10.21
N ARG A 148 -21.83 13.05 -10.74
CA ARG A 148 -20.96 12.34 -11.68
C ARG A 148 -20.37 11.04 -11.15
N LEU A 149 -20.29 10.87 -9.83
CA LEU A 149 -19.73 9.67 -9.21
C LEU A 149 -20.81 8.61 -8.96
N ALA A 150 -22.09 8.88 -9.22
CA ALA A 150 -23.16 7.91 -9.03
C ALA A 150 -22.88 6.61 -9.81
N GLY A 151 -22.99 5.46 -9.13
CA GLY A 151 -22.69 4.15 -9.71
C GLY A 151 -21.20 3.84 -9.90
N TYR A 152 -20.30 4.76 -9.52
CA TYR A 152 -18.87 4.52 -9.62
C TYR A 152 -18.42 3.44 -8.62
N ARG A 153 -17.80 2.37 -9.15
CA ARG A 153 -17.29 1.25 -8.38
C ARG A 153 -15.93 1.58 -7.75
N LEU A 154 -15.93 2.50 -6.78
CA LEU A 154 -14.71 2.96 -6.10
C LEU A 154 -13.93 1.79 -5.48
N GLY A 155 -14.61 0.84 -4.85
CA GLY A 155 -13.96 -0.33 -4.24
C GLY A 155 -13.19 -1.19 -5.25
N ALA A 156 -13.79 -1.42 -6.42
CA ALA A 156 -13.16 -2.15 -7.51
C ALA A 156 -11.96 -1.39 -8.09
N MET A 157 -12.03 -0.05 -8.14
CA MET A 157 -10.91 0.78 -8.59
C MET A 157 -9.75 0.74 -7.59
N VAL A 158 -10.03 0.91 -6.29
CA VAL A 158 -9.01 0.80 -5.23
C VAL A 158 -8.27 -0.53 -5.36
N ASN A 159 -9.00 -1.64 -5.51
CA ASN A 159 -8.38 -2.95 -5.67
C ASN A 159 -7.53 -3.05 -6.94
N ARG A 160 -7.98 -2.47 -8.07
CA ARG A 160 -7.18 -2.42 -9.31
C ARG A 160 -5.91 -1.62 -9.15
N ILE A 161 -5.95 -0.47 -8.48
CA ILE A 161 -4.78 0.38 -8.22
C ILE A 161 -3.77 -0.37 -7.36
N ARG A 162 -4.23 -1.11 -6.35
CA ARG A 162 -3.38 -1.96 -5.51
C ARG A 162 -2.75 -3.14 -6.27
N ALA A 163 -3.44 -3.67 -7.28
CA ALA A 163 -3.04 -4.89 -7.98
C ALA A 163 -2.26 -4.68 -9.29
N ILE A 164 -2.40 -3.52 -9.95
CA ILE A 164 -1.93 -3.32 -11.33
C ILE A 164 -0.88 -2.21 -11.39
N SER A 165 0.32 -2.53 -11.89
CA SER A 165 1.44 -1.58 -12.04
C SER A 165 1.18 -0.43 -13.02
N ALA A 166 0.18 -0.55 -13.89
CA ALA A 166 -0.23 0.53 -14.80
C ALA A 166 -0.71 1.81 -14.08
N PHE A 167 -0.95 1.74 -12.76
CA PHE A 167 -1.30 2.91 -11.96
C PHE A 167 -0.10 3.54 -11.23
N SER A 168 1.10 2.94 -11.30
CA SER A 168 2.27 3.43 -10.58
C SER A 168 2.61 4.88 -10.89
N GLU A 169 2.59 5.27 -12.18
CA GLU A 169 2.86 6.66 -12.59
C GLU A 169 1.87 7.66 -11.95
N TYR A 170 0.59 7.29 -11.86
CA TYR A 170 -0.43 8.13 -11.23
C TYR A 170 -0.27 8.19 -9.71
N VAL A 171 0.05 7.06 -9.07
CA VAL A 171 0.31 7.00 -7.63
C VAL A 171 1.54 7.83 -7.27
N GLU A 172 2.61 7.74 -8.05
CA GLU A 172 3.82 8.54 -7.86
C GLU A 172 3.55 10.03 -8.06
N ARG A 173 2.80 10.38 -9.11
CA ARG A 173 2.42 11.78 -9.39
C ARG A 173 1.65 12.42 -8.24
N ASP A 174 0.70 11.69 -7.64
CA ASP A 174 -0.20 12.21 -6.60
C ASP A 174 0.15 11.69 -5.19
N GLN A 175 1.35 11.15 -4.99
CA GLN A 175 1.79 10.47 -3.76
C GLN A 175 1.50 11.28 -2.50
N LYS A 176 1.90 12.56 -2.50
CA LYS A 176 1.72 13.45 -1.33
C LYS A 176 0.26 13.59 -0.93
N GLU A 177 -0.64 13.67 -1.90
CA GLU A 177 -2.06 13.79 -1.60
C GLU A 177 -2.63 12.47 -1.09
N LEU A 178 -2.22 11.34 -1.66
CA LEU A 178 -2.62 10.02 -1.19
C LEU A 178 -2.15 9.76 0.26
N GLU A 179 -0.93 10.19 0.61
CA GLU A 179 -0.40 10.14 1.97
C GLU A 179 -1.23 11.01 2.93
N VAL A 180 -1.55 12.24 2.55
CA VAL A 180 -2.41 13.13 3.36
C VAL A 180 -3.81 12.55 3.56
N LEU A 181 -4.36 11.86 2.56
CA LEU A 181 -5.64 11.18 2.65
C LEU A 181 -5.58 9.89 3.47
N GLY A 182 -4.39 9.36 3.76
CA GLY A 182 -4.23 8.05 4.39
C GLY A 182 -4.58 6.88 3.46
N PHE A 183 -4.49 7.09 2.14
CA PHE A 183 -4.66 6.02 1.16
C PHE A 183 -3.34 5.33 0.89
N TYR A 184 -3.15 4.19 1.55
CA TYR A 184 -1.99 3.36 1.32
C TYR A 184 -2.30 2.21 0.35
N LEU A 185 -1.38 1.97 -0.58
CA LEU A 185 -1.47 0.88 -1.55
C LEU A 185 -1.44 -0.50 -0.88
N ASN A 186 -0.85 -0.57 0.31
CA ASN A 186 -0.76 -1.79 1.09
C ASN A 186 -1.50 -1.61 2.42
N SER A 187 -2.39 -2.53 2.77
CA SER A 187 -3.00 -2.60 4.11
C SER A 187 -1.95 -2.64 5.24
N ASN A 188 -0.73 -3.07 4.93
CA ASN A 188 0.39 -3.09 5.86
C ASN A 188 0.88 -1.68 6.22
N ASP A 189 0.79 -0.69 5.33
CA ASP A 189 1.16 0.70 5.66
C ASP A 189 0.19 1.30 6.67
N GLN A 190 -1.11 1.09 6.48
CA GLN A 190 -2.13 1.56 7.42
C GLN A 190 -1.97 0.86 8.77
N LYS A 191 -1.85 -0.48 8.78
CA LYS A 191 -1.55 -1.23 10.01
C LYS A 191 -0.28 -0.71 10.67
N TRP A 192 0.76 -0.43 9.89
CA TRP A 192 2.00 0.10 10.41
C TRP A 192 1.82 1.45 11.10
N GLN A 193 1.16 2.40 10.43
CA GLN A 193 0.98 3.77 10.93
C GLN A 193 -0.04 3.87 12.07
N GLU A 194 -1.14 3.14 12.00
CA GLU A 194 -2.24 3.28 12.96
C GLU A 194 -2.13 2.34 14.16
N THR A 195 -1.42 1.21 14.02
CA THR A 195 -1.36 0.18 15.07
C THR A 195 0.07 -0.18 15.49
N ILE A 196 0.96 -0.56 14.58
CA ILE A 196 2.26 -1.14 14.94
C ILE A 196 3.23 -0.08 15.46
N LEU A 197 3.45 1.01 14.71
CA LEU A 197 4.40 2.05 15.09
C LEU A 197 3.99 2.79 16.37
N PRO A 198 2.71 3.21 16.56
CA PRO A 198 2.28 3.79 17.83
C PRO A 198 2.41 2.84 19.02
N ALA A 199 2.26 1.53 18.79
CA ALA A 199 2.49 0.52 19.82
C ALA A 199 3.97 0.43 20.20
N PHE A 200 4.89 0.42 19.23
CA PHE A 200 6.33 0.47 19.53
C PHE A 200 6.73 1.74 20.29
N GLU A 201 6.22 2.90 19.90
CA GLU A 201 6.48 4.16 20.59
C GLU A 201 5.95 4.18 22.03
N THR A 202 4.76 3.61 22.25
CA THR A 202 4.19 3.50 23.58
C THR A 202 4.97 2.51 24.44
N TYR A 203 5.40 1.39 23.87
CA TYR A 203 6.27 0.42 24.54
C TYR A 203 7.57 1.09 24.99
N HIS A 204 8.28 1.75 24.07
CA HIS A 204 9.51 2.48 24.38
C HIS A 204 9.31 3.53 25.48
N ARG A 205 8.20 4.29 25.44
CA ARG A 205 7.90 5.27 26.49
C ARG A 205 7.75 4.64 27.88
N LEU A 206 7.22 3.42 27.95
CA LEU A 206 6.97 2.70 29.21
C LEU A 206 8.20 1.95 29.71
N TYR A 207 8.97 1.34 28.82
CA TYR A 207 10.04 0.40 29.18
C TYR A 207 11.45 0.89 28.82
N GLY A 208 11.58 2.03 28.14
CA GLY A 208 12.86 2.67 27.80
C GLY A 208 13.54 2.13 26.54
N ASP A 209 13.28 0.88 26.16
CA ASP A 209 13.75 0.27 24.91
C ASP A 209 12.62 -0.49 24.19
N CYS A 210 12.91 -1.04 23.01
CA CYS A 210 11.99 -1.91 22.27
C CYS A 210 12.45 -3.38 22.28
N ASN A 211 12.94 -3.87 23.41
CA ASN A 211 13.20 -5.28 23.64
C ASN A 211 11.91 -6.02 24.05
N ILE A 212 11.04 -6.22 23.07
CA ILE A 212 9.69 -6.73 23.32
C ILE A 212 9.70 -8.26 23.40
N ALA A 213 9.17 -8.81 24.49
CA ALA A 213 9.00 -10.24 24.68
C ALA A 213 8.08 -10.84 23.60
N ALA A 214 8.40 -12.03 23.09
CA ALA A 214 7.72 -12.61 21.92
C ALA A 214 6.19 -12.79 22.11
N LEU A 215 5.75 -13.10 23.32
CA LEU A 215 4.34 -13.28 23.65
C LEU A 215 3.64 -12.00 24.14
N PHE A 216 4.32 -10.85 24.12
CA PHE A 216 3.73 -9.60 24.58
C PHE A 216 2.53 -9.20 23.70
N ILE A 217 1.40 -8.98 24.38
CA ILE A 217 0.15 -8.48 23.79
C ILE A 217 -0.11 -7.10 24.40
N VAL A 218 -0.41 -6.12 23.55
CA VAL A 218 -0.72 -4.76 23.99
C VAL A 218 -1.95 -4.76 24.91
N PRO A 219 -1.81 -4.28 26.16
CA PRO A 219 -2.91 -4.15 27.10
C PRO A 219 -4.03 -3.23 26.61
N GLU A 220 -5.27 -3.52 27.00
CA GLU A 220 -6.45 -2.69 26.69
C GLU A 220 -6.66 -1.55 27.71
N GLU A 221 -5.60 -0.80 28.00
CA GLU A 221 -5.61 0.26 29.01
C GLU A 221 -4.71 1.43 28.63
N ASP A 222 -4.94 2.59 29.25
CA ASP A 222 -4.07 3.76 29.08
C ASP A 222 -2.66 3.43 29.60
N PRO A 223 -1.57 3.88 28.92
CA PRO A 223 -1.54 4.90 27.86
C PRO A 223 -1.60 4.35 26.43
N TRP A 224 -1.97 3.08 26.23
CA TRP A 224 -1.99 2.47 24.90
C TRP A 224 -3.15 3.03 24.05
N PRO A 225 -2.90 3.51 22.82
CA PRO A 225 -3.98 3.94 21.94
C PRO A 225 -4.95 2.79 21.65
N LYS A 226 -6.25 3.06 21.58
CA LYS A 226 -7.27 2.01 21.36
C LYS A 226 -7.07 1.20 20.08
N SER A 227 -6.43 1.78 19.06
CA SER A 227 -6.09 1.09 17.82
C SER A 227 -5.00 0.02 18.01
N THR A 228 -4.23 0.09 19.09
CA THR A 228 -3.12 -0.82 19.37
C THR A 228 -3.52 -1.99 20.27
N TRP A 229 -4.66 -1.92 20.95
CA TRP A 229 -5.16 -2.91 21.90
C TRP A 229 -5.25 -4.32 21.30
N GLY A 230 -4.76 -5.32 22.05
CA GLY A 230 -4.77 -6.72 21.64
C GLY A 230 -3.76 -7.07 20.54
N ASN A 231 -2.95 -6.13 20.06
CA ASN A 231 -1.88 -6.45 19.11
C ASN A 231 -0.83 -7.35 19.76
N ARG A 232 -0.50 -8.45 19.09
CA ARG A 232 0.61 -9.35 19.46
C ARG A 232 1.95 -8.71 19.06
N LEU A 233 2.27 -7.58 19.69
CA LEU A 233 3.40 -6.72 19.33
C LEU A 233 4.73 -7.46 19.41
N GLY A 234 4.89 -8.39 20.36
CA GLY A 234 6.07 -9.25 20.46
C GLY A 234 6.29 -10.14 19.23
N PHE A 235 5.22 -10.79 18.77
CA PHE A 235 5.25 -11.64 17.58
C PHE A 235 5.52 -10.82 16.31
N ILE A 236 4.95 -9.61 16.23
CA ILE A 236 5.19 -8.68 15.13
C ILE A 236 6.68 -8.27 15.11
N ALA A 237 7.25 -7.87 16.25
CA ALA A 237 8.67 -7.53 16.35
C ALA A 237 9.57 -8.71 15.95
N GLN A 238 9.23 -9.93 16.40
CA GLN A 238 9.96 -11.15 16.03
C GLN A 238 9.93 -11.41 14.53
N ASN A 239 8.79 -11.25 13.86
CA ASN A 239 8.70 -11.45 12.41
C ASN A 239 9.43 -10.36 11.62
N ILE A 240 9.43 -9.12 12.10
CA ILE A 240 10.23 -8.05 11.49
C ILE A 240 11.72 -8.43 11.52
N ARG A 241 12.22 -8.91 12.67
CA ARG A 241 13.62 -9.34 12.85
C ARG A 241 13.98 -10.55 11.98
N ASN A 242 13.14 -11.59 11.99
CA ASN A 242 13.49 -12.89 11.44
C ASN A 242 13.08 -13.09 9.99
N ARG A 243 12.03 -12.41 9.53
CA ARG A 243 11.43 -12.61 8.19
C ARG A 243 11.43 -11.35 7.33
N GLY A 244 11.74 -10.19 7.91
CA GLY A 244 11.65 -8.91 7.20
C GLY A 244 10.21 -8.48 6.93
N ASP A 245 9.26 -8.88 7.78
CA ASP A 245 7.88 -8.40 7.68
C ASP A 245 7.86 -6.86 7.73
N PHE A 246 6.91 -6.26 7.03
CA PHE A 246 6.79 -4.79 6.92
C PHE A 246 8.05 -4.09 6.35
N PHE A 247 8.91 -4.80 5.60
CA PHE A 247 10.18 -4.29 5.07
C PHE A 247 10.14 -2.84 4.55
N ARG A 248 9.15 -2.50 3.72
CA ARG A 248 9.04 -1.14 3.14
C ARG A 248 8.74 -0.08 4.19
N GLN A 249 7.89 -0.40 5.17
CA GLN A 249 7.52 0.50 6.25
C GLN A 249 8.69 0.68 7.22
N VAL A 250 9.32 -0.44 7.57
CA VAL A 250 10.52 -0.52 8.40
C VAL A 250 11.67 0.29 7.80
N ALA A 251 11.89 0.19 6.48
CA ALA A 251 12.90 0.99 5.78
C ALA A 251 12.58 2.50 5.76
N ARG A 252 11.30 2.86 5.58
CA ARG A 252 10.86 4.27 5.61
C ARG A 252 11.04 4.89 6.99
N ASP A 253 10.68 4.16 8.03
CA ASP A 253 10.65 4.64 9.41
C ASP A 253 11.90 4.18 10.20
N PHE A 254 12.98 3.80 9.50
CA PHE A 254 14.18 3.22 10.09
C PHE A 254 14.81 4.10 11.17
N GLU A 255 15.03 5.39 10.87
CA GLU A 255 15.60 6.35 11.84
C GLU A 255 14.72 6.49 13.08
N ARG A 256 13.40 6.41 12.92
CA ARG A 256 12.45 6.48 14.03
C ARG A 256 12.48 5.21 14.88
N LEU A 257 12.63 4.05 14.24
CA LEU A 257 12.82 2.76 14.92
C LEU A 257 14.15 2.73 15.69
N GLU A 258 15.23 3.30 15.14
CA GLU A 258 16.50 3.47 15.87
C GLU A 258 16.35 4.38 17.09
N GLN A 259 15.65 5.51 16.95
CA GLN A 259 15.43 6.45 18.05
C GLN A 259 14.65 5.84 19.22
N ILE A 260 13.70 4.94 18.96
CA ILE A 260 12.95 4.23 20.01
C ILE A 260 13.65 2.94 20.48
N GLY A 261 14.89 2.69 20.04
CA GLY A 261 15.70 1.55 20.48
C GLY A 261 15.16 0.20 19.98
N PHE A 262 14.62 0.13 18.76
CA PHE A 262 14.18 -1.14 18.19
C PHE A 262 15.34 -2.12 18.04
N VAL A 263 15.27 -3.21 18.81
CA VAL A 263 16.28 -4.26 18.77
C VAL A 263 16.15 -5.07 17.48
N TRP A 264 17.08 -4.89 16.55
CA TRP A 264 17.14 -5.64 15.29
C TRP A 264 17.67 -7.06 15.45
N ASN A 265 18.60 -7.24 16.40
CA ASN A 265 19.20 -8.52 16.72
C ASN A 265 18.98 -8.84 18.21
N ALA A 266 17.96 -9.66 18.49
CA ALA A 266 17.60 -10.03 19.85
C ALA A 266 18.71 -10.81 20.56
N SER A 267 19.50 -11.59 19.84
CA SER A 267 20.67 -12.29 20.39
C SER A 267 21.76 -11.30 20.79
N ALA A 268 22.01 -10.26 19.98
CA ALA A 268 22.98 -9.20 20.31
C ALA A 268 22.57 -8.47 21.61
N ALA A 269 21.32 -8.02 21.70
CA ALA A 269 20.85 -7.32 22.89
C ALA A 269 20.84 -8.22 24.13
N LYS A 270 20.43 -9.49 23.99
CA LYS A 270 20.47 -10.46 25.10
C LYS A 270 21.91 -10.71 25.55
N TRP A 271 22.86 -10.74 24.62
CA TRP A 271 24.27 -10.87 24.94
C TRP A 271 24.81 -9.64 25.69
N GLU A 272 24.63 -8.45 25.13
CA GLU A 272 25.16 -7.18 25.65
C GLU A 272 24.56 -6.79 27.00
N TYR A 273 23.24 -6.88 27.16
CA TYR A 273 22.55 -6.39 28.36
C TYR A 273 22.21 -7.49 29.38
N GLY A 274 22.17 -8.74 28.94
CA GLY A 274 21.80 -9.88 29.79
C GLY A 274 22.99 -10.76 30.16
N VAL A 275 23.60 -11.40 29.17
CA VAL A 275 24.63 -12.42 29.38
C VAL A 275 25.93 -11.83 29.90
N MET A 276 26.51 -10.83 29.22
CA MET A 276 27.79 -10.24 29.61
C MET A 276 27.75 -9.62 31.02
N PRO A 277 26.71 -8.82 31.39
CA PRO A 277 26.56 -8.34 32.76
C PRO A 277 26.39 -9.47 33.78
N ALA A 278 25.64 -10.52 33.45
CA ALA A 278 25.50 -11.67 34.35
C ALA A 278 26.84 -12.41 34.58
N LEU A 279 27.64 -12.59 33.53
CA LEU A 279 28.98 -13.20 33.65
C LEU A 279 29.90 -12.35 34.51
N ALA A 280 29.91 -11.02 34.30
CA ALA A 280 30.68 -10.09 35.10
C ALA A 280 30.24 -10.12 36.58
N THR A 281 28.93 -10.08 36.84
CA THR A 281 28.38 -10.16 38.20
C THR A 281 28.69 -11.49 38.87
N TYR A 282 28.65 -12.61 38.13
CA TYR A 282 29.02 -13.92 38.66
C TYR A 282 30.48 -13.94 39.12
N VAL A 283 31.40 -13.50 38.27
CA VAL A 283 32.84 -13.46 38.61
C VAL A 283 33.09 -12.53 39.79
N LEU A 284 32.40 -11.39 39.87
CA LEU A 284 32.48 -10.48 41.00
C LEU A 284 31.97 -11.11 42.30
N ALA A 285 30.87 -11.87 42.25
CA ALA A 285 30.23 -12.47 43.42
C ALA A 285 30.95 -13.73 43.94
N PHE A 286 31.46 -14.58 43.04
CA PHE A 286 32.02 -15.89 43.37
C PHE A 286 33.54 -15.98 43.19
N GLY A 287 34.17 -14.98 42.56
CA GLY A 287 35.63 -14.87 42.42
C GLY A 287 36.26 -15.84 41.40
N ASN A 288 35.45 -16.51 40.58
CA ASN A 288 35.91 -17.44 39.55
C ASN A 288 34.88 -17.54 38.40
N ALA A 289 35.31 -18.14 37.28
CA ALA A 289 34.50 -18.36 36.09
C ALA A 289 33.84 -19.75 36.02
N ASP A 290 33.88 -20.53 37.10
CA ASP A 290 33.32 -21.88 37.16
C ASP A 290 31.84 -21.82 37.55
N ILE A 291 30.97 -21.67 36.54
CA ILE A 291 29.52 -21.56 36.72
C ILE A 291 28.90 -22.97 36.79
N PRO A 292 28.20 -23.34 37.88
CA PRO A 292 27.48 -24.61 37.96
C PRO A 292 26.43 -24.74 36.85
N ALA A 293 26.31 -25.91 36.23
CA ALA A 293 25.42 -26.13 35.09
C ALA A 293 23.94 -25.82 35.37
N ASN A 294 23.49 -25.93 36.63
CA ASN A 294 22.13 -25.63 37.06
C ASN A 294 21.94 -24.19 37.58
N PHE A 295 22.96 -23.34 37.46
CA PHE A 295 22.91 -21.97 37.97
C PHE A 295 21.93 -21.12 37.13
N VAL A 296 20.98 -20.50 37.83
CA VAL A 296 20.01 -19.56 37.29
C VAL A 296 20.22 -18.23 37.98
N VAL A 297 20.29 -17.15 37.21
CA VAL A 297 20.51 -15.80 37.73
C VAL A 297 19.34 -15.40 38.65
N PRO A 298 19.61 -15.11 39.93
CA PRO A 298 18.60 -14.65 40.88
C PRO A 298 18.00 -13.29 40.49
N SER A 299 16.81 -13.00 41.02
CA SER A 299 16.15 -11.69 40.86
C SER A 299 16.54 -10.65 41.92
N GLU A 300 17.54 -10.95 42.74
CA GLU A 300 18.01 -10.10 43.84
C GLU A 300 19.28 -9.34 43.45
N ASP A 301 19.58 -8.22 44.12
CA ASP A 301 20.86 -7.52 43.96
C ASP A 301 22.04 -8.48 44.27
N PRO A 302 23.16 -8.43 43.53
CA PRO A 302 23.58 -7.41 42.56
C PRO A 302 23.28 -7.76 41.09
N TRP A 303 22.31 -8.65 40.82
CA TRP A 303 22.04 -9.15 39.46
C TRP A 303 21.23 -8.15 38.62
N PRO A 304 21.67 -7.82 37.39
CA PRO A 304 20.91 -6.94 36.49
C PRO A 304 19.53 -7.51 36.17
N GLU A 305 18.52 -6.65 36.09
CA GLU A 305 17.13 -7.06 35.82
C GLU A 305 16.98 -7.83 34.50
N ALA A 306 17.70 -7.41 33.46
CA ALA A 306 17.73 -8.10 32.16
C ALA A 306 18.36 -9.50 32.21
N SER A 307 19.07 -9.84 33.28
CA SER A 307 19.70 -11.14 33.49
C SER A 307 18.84 -12.08 34.34
N HIS A 308 17.79 -11.60 35.01
CA HIS A 308 17.00 -12.40 35.94
C HIS A 308 16.37 -13.63 35.28
N GLY A 309 16.47 -14.79 35.93
CA GLY A 309 15.97 -16.06 35.39
C GLY A 309 16.80 -16.64 34.24
N LEU A 310 17.88 -15.98 33.82
CA LEU A 310 18.79 -16.53 32.82
C LEU A 310 19.46 -17.80 33.37
N LYS A 311 19.29 -18.92 32.65
CA LYS A 311 20.00 -20.17 32.92
C LYS A 311 21.48 -20.08 32.51
N LEU A 312 22.22 -19.20 33.18
CA LEU A 312 23.60 -18.88 32.90
C LEU A 312 24.52 -20.12 33.02
N GLY A 313 24.18 -21.04 33.92
CA GLY A 313 24.85 -22.34 34.05
C GLY A 313 24.73 -23.21 32.80
N GLU A 314 23.52 -23.35 32.25
CA GLU A 314 23.30 -24.12 31.03
C GLU A 314 24.03 -23.47 29.84
N LEU A 315 24.04 -22.14 29.76
CA LEU A 315 24.78 -21.38 28.76
C LEU A 315 26.29 -21.59 28.87
N ALA A 316 26.84 -21.57 30.09
CA ALA A 316 28.27 -21.76 30.35
C ALA A 316 28.74 -23.21 30.20
N ALA A 317 27.86 -24.19 30.42
CA ALA A 317 28.20 -25.61 30.32
C ALA A 317 28.01 -26.18 28.89
N ASN A 318 27.02 -25.70 28.14
CA ASN A 318 26.62 -26.30 26.86
C ASN A 318 27.11 -25.48 25.64
N PRO A 319 28.05 -26.01 24.82
CA PRO A 319 28.51 -25.36 23.59
C PRO A 319 27.38 -25.05 22.58
N ASP A 320 26.36 -25.90 22.46
CA ASP A 320 25.24 -25.68 21.52
C ASP A 320 24.39 -24.48 21.93
N ARG A 321 24.25 -24.24 23.24
CA ARG A 321 23.57 -23.04 23.76
C ARG A 321 24.39 -21.78 23.48
N ARG A 322 25.74 -21.87 23.46
CA ARG A 322 26.63 -20.76 23.11
C ARG A 322 26.66 -20.43 21.62
N ARG A 323 26.37 -21.41 20.75
CA ARG A 323 26.37 -21.24 19.29
C ARG A 323 25.53 -20.06 18.81
N ARG A 324 24.43 -19.77 19.50
CA ARG A 324 23.54 -18.63 19.21
C ARG A 324 24.19 -17.26 19.44
N PHE A 325 25.36 -17.23 20.06
CA PHE A 325 26.15 -16.04 20.36
C PHE A 325 27.58 -16.10 19.82
N ASP A 326 27.91 -17.01 18.90
CA ASP A 326 29.28 -17.20 18.39
C ASP A 326 29.92 -15.89 17.90
N ASP A 327 29.19 -15.11 17.09
CA ASP A 327 29.67 -13.81 16.61
C ASP A 327 30.02 -12.85 17.75
N PHE A 328 29.24 -12.86 18.84
CA PHE A 328 29.46 -11.96 19.98
C PHE A 328 30.54 -12.49 20.93
N ILE A 329 30.67 -13.81 21.07
CA ILE A 329 31.79 -14.44 21.78
C ILE A 329 33.11 -14.05 21.12
N GLU A 330 33.15 -13.99 19.79
CA GLU A 330 34.32 -13.54 19.03
C GLU A 330 34.57 -12.04 19.18
N ILE A 331 33.53 -11.21 19.09
CA ILE A 331 33.62 -9.74 19.26
C ILE A 331 34.11 -9.39 20.68
N ASP A 332 33.56 -9.99 21.72
CA ASP A 332 33.83 -9.69 23.13
C ASP A 332 34.88 -10.62 23.76
N ARG A 333 35.62 -11.39 22.96
CA ARG A 333 36.64 -12.36 23.40
C ARG A 333 37.56 -11.79 24.48
N MET A 334 38.09 -10.58 24.25
CA MET A 334 39.02 -9.95 25.18
C MET A 334 38.38 -9.68 26.57
N GLN A 335 37.10 -9.33 26.60
CA GLN A 335 36.38 -9.08 27.85
C GLN A 335 36.05 -10.40 28.56
N LEU A 336 35.66 -11.43 27.81
CA LEU A 336 35.42 -12.78 28.33
C LEU A 336 36.70 -13.37 28.95
N GLU A 337 37.83 -13.28 28.24
CA GLU A 337 39.12 -13.76 28.73
C GLU A 337 39.57 -13.00 29.98
N ALA A 338 39.32 -11.69 30.05
CA ALA A 338 39.59 -10.87 31.24
C ALA A 338 38.74 -11.29 32.45
N LEU A 339 37.52 -11.78 32.22
CA LEU A 339 36.63 -12.34 33.24
C LEU A 339 36.94 -13.82 33.57
N GLY A 340 37.88 -14.46 32.85
CA GLY A 340 38.26 -15.85 33.04
C GLY A 340 37.46 -16.87 32.21
N PHE A 341 36.65 -16.42 31.26
CA PHE A 341 35.93 -17.28 30.31
C PHE A 341 36.73 -17.44 29.02
N PHE A 342 37.21 -18.66 28.76
CA PHE A 342 37.96 -19.01 27.54
C PHE A 342 37.05 -19.73 26.54
N TRP A 343 36.09 -19.00 25.99
CA TRP A 343 35.17 -19.54 24.99
C TRP A 343 35.67 -19.26 23.56
N SER A 344 35.32 -20.14 22.63
CA SER A 344 35.62 -20.00 21.19
C SER A 344 34.38 -20.29 20.38
N ALA A 345 34.19 -19.61 19.25
CA ALA A 345 33.15 -19.99 18.31
C ALA A 345 33.33 -21.44 17.84
N VAL A 346 32.24 -22.20 17.78
CA VAL A 346 32.26 -23.60 17.33
C VAL A 346 32.21 -23.64 15.80
N PRO A 347 33.18 -24.25 15.10
CA PRO A 347 33.18 -24.31 13.63
C PRO A 347 31.91 -25.00 13.07
N VAL A 348 31.43 -24.52 11.92
CA VAL A 348 30.17 -24.95 11.28
C VAL A 348 30.18 -26.41 10.78
N ASP A 349 31.33 -27.09 10.78
CA ASP A 349 31.52 -28.37 10.09
C ASP A 349 31.01 -29.62 10.83
N ASP A 350 30.61 -29.56 12.10
CA ASP A 350 29.94 -30.68 12.77
C ASP A 350 28.42 -30.61 12.57
N ILE A 351 27.97 -31.02 11.37
CA ILE A 351 26.57 -31.28 11.05
C ILE A 351 26.31 -32.77 11.26
N SER A 352 25.92 -33.15 12.48
CA SER A 352 25.08 -34.35 12.65
C SER A 352 24.06 -34.12 13.77
N GLU A 353 22.81 -34.40 13.41
CA GLU A 353 21.60 -34.49 14.25
C GLU A 353 20.96 -33.16 14.69
N ILE A 354 20.22 -32.58 13.73
CA ILE A 354 19.16 -31.61 13.97
C ILE A 354 17.97 -32.35 14.63
N SER A 355 17.61 -31.97 15.86
CA SER A 355 16.24 -32.10 16.35
C SER A 355 15.66 -30.69 16.50
N GLU A 356 14.60 -30.40 15.74
CA GLU A 356 13.87 -29.12 15.73
C GLU A 356 12.86 -28.99 16.90
N ASP A 357 12.93 -29.87 17.92
CA ASP A 357 11.82 -30.05 18.86
C ASP A 357 11.93 -29.32 20.21
N ASP A 358 13.06 -28.67 20.55
CA ASP A 358 13.22 -27.99 21.85
C ASP A 358 13.07 -26.46 21.79
N ASP A 359 12.20 -25.97 20.91
CA ASP A 359 11.95 -24.53 20.72
C ASP A 359 10.93 -23.93 21.72
N TYR A 360 10.56 -24.64 22.79
CA TYR A 360 9.43 -24.27 23.67
C TYR A 360 9.68 -24.12 25.18
N GLU A 361 10.88 -24.35 25.72
CA GLU A 361 11.08 -24.30 27.19
C GLU A 361 12.14 -23.30 27.69
N LEU A 362 12.11 -22.05 27.20
CA LEU A 362 12.89 -20.96 27.81
C LEU A 362 12.16 -19.59 27.80
N LEU A 363 10.82 -19.60 27.82
CA LEU A 363 10.02 -18.40 28.04
C LEU A 363 9.88 -18.06 29.52
#